data_AF-V7BDJ7-F1
#
_entry.id   AF-V7BDJ7-F1
#
_cell.length_a   1.000
_cell.length_b   1.000
_cell.length_c   1.000
_cell.angle_alpha   90.00
_cell.angle_beta   90.00
_cell.angle_gamma   90.00
#
_symmetry.space_group_name_H-M   'P 1'
#
loop_
_entity.id
_entity.type
_entity.pdbx_description
1 polymer ?
#
loop_
_entity_poly.entity_id
_entity_poly.type
_entity_poly.pdbx_seq_one_letter_code
_entity_poly.pdbx_strand_id
1 'polypeptide(L)'
;ARLKRRAVIIMALFFSLTTPVGIAIGMIISGYEENSPRALIVEGILNAASAGILIYMSLVDLLAPDLMHPKIQASTTLQIGVNASLLIGAAFMSVLAKWA
;
A
#
# COMPACT_ATOMS: atom_id res chain seq x y z
N ALA A 1 -7.90 23.38 17.07
CA ALA A 1 -7.10 23.13 15.86
C ALA A 1 -5.65 22.65 16.13
N ARG A 2 -4.87 23.27 17.04
CA ARG A 2 -3.44 22.93 17.26
C ARG A 2 -3.17 21.54 17.86
N LEU A 3 -4.02 21.04 18.77
CA LEU A 3 -3.89 19.69 19.35
C LEU A 3 -4.08 18.57 18.31
N LYS A 4 -5.05 18.72 17.39
CA LYS A 4 -5.27 17.78 16.28
C LYS A 4 -4.05 17.68 15.35
N ARG A 5 -3.38 18.81 15.06
CA ARG A 5 -2.18 18.82 14.21
C ARG A 5 -1.00 18.10 14.86
N ARG A 6 -0.77 18.29 16.18
CA ARG A 6 0.26 17.55 16.91
C ARG A 6 -0.03 16.05 16.97
N ALA A 7 -1.27 15.66 17.22
CA ALA A 7 -1.68 14.25 17.23
C ALA A 7 -1.46 13.58 15.85
N VAL A 8 -1.80 14.25 14.75
CA VAL A 8 -1.56 13.74 13.39
C VAL A 8 -0.06 13.58 13.10
N ILE A 9 0.78 14.54 13.53
CA ILE A 9 2.24 14.44 13.36
C ILE A 9 2.80 13.26 14.16
N ILE A 10 2.33 13.07 15.39
CA ILE A 10 2.75 11.95 16.24
C ILE A 10 2.33 10.61 15.60
N MET A 11 1.08 10.49 15.13
CA MET A 11 0.60 9.29 14.43
C MET A 11 1.38 9.00 13.15
N ALA A 12 1.68 10.03 12.35
CA ALA A 12 2.48 9.87 11.13
C ALA A 12 3.92 9.42 11.43
N LEU A 13 4.53 9.96 12.50
CA LEU A 13 5.86 9.54 12.94
C LEU A 13 5.87 8.08 13.40
N PHE A 14 4.90 7.66 14.22
CA PHE A 14 4.81 6.27 14.65
C PHE A 14 4.53 5.32 13.48
N PHE A 15 3.65 5.71 12.54
CA PHE A 15 3.38 4.92 11.34
C PHE A 15 4.63 4.76 10.47
N SER A 16 5.34 5.86 10.20
CA SER A 16 6.57 5.85 9.43
C SER A 16 7.73 5.14 10.13
N LEU A 17 7.75 5.09 11.46
CA LEU A 17 8.76 4.37 12.24
C LEU A 17 8.46 2.87 12.35
N THR A 18 7.19 2.49 12.34
CA THR A 18 6.77 1.08 12.41
C THR A 18 7.28 0.30 11.19
N THR A 19 7.32 0.92 10.00
CA THR A 19 7.84 0.29 8.78
C THR A 19 9.32 -0.11 8.87
N PRO A 20 10.29 0.79 9.15
CA PRO A 20 11.69 0.42 9.28
C PRO A 20 11.95 -0.51 10.48
N VAL A 21 11.19 -0.37 11.58
CA VAL A 21 11.28 -1.30 12.72
C VAL A 21 10.81 -2.70 12.33
N GLY A 22 9.71 -2.82 11.58
CA GLY A 22 9.22 -4.09 11.07
C GLY A 22 10.21 -4.76 10.11
N ILE A 23 10.82 -3.99 9.20
CA ILE A 23 11.87 -4.50 8.30
C ILE A 23 13.09 -4.96 9.10
N ALA A 24 13.55 -4.18 10.07
CA ALA A 24 14.69 -4.53 10.93
C ALA A 24 14.46 -5.83 11.71
N ILE A 25 13.28 -5.98 12.33
CA ILE A 25 12.91 -7.21 13.03
C ILE A 25 12.83 -8.39 12.05
N GLY A 26 12.23 -8.18 10.87
CA GLY A 26 12.16 -9.19 9.82
C GLY A 26 13.54 -9.69 9.40
N MET A 27 14.49 -8.78 9.17
CA MET A 27 15.88 -9.11 8.82
C MET A 27 16.62 -9.88 9.93
N ILE A 28 16.34 -9.58 11.20
CA ILE A 28 16.98 -10.28 12.34
C ILE A 28 16.46 -11.72 12.45
N ILE A 29 15.15 -11.93 12.27
CA ILE A 29 14.51 -13.25 12.42
C ILE A 29 14.84 -14.17 11.25
N SER A 30 14.96 -13.64 10.02
CA SER A 30 15.22 -14.45 8.82
C SER A 30 16.64 -15.03 8.75
N GLY A 31 17.53 -14.68 9.68
CA GLY A 31 18.82 -15.36 9.84
C GLY A 31 19.64 -15.44 8.55
N TYR A 32 19.86 -14.30 7.89
CA TYR A 32 20.80 -14.03 6.79
C TYR A 32 21.38 -15.24 6.01
N GLU A 33 20.52 -16.03 5.37
CA GLU A 33 20.86 -16.90 4.25
C GLU A 33 19.92 -16.59 3.09
N GLU A 34 20.24 -15.52 2.36
CA GLU A 34 19.43 -14.92 1.28
C GLU A 34 19.04 -15.91 0.15
N ASN A 35 19.72 -17.04 0.04
CA ASN A 35 19.54 -18.03 -1.03
C ASN A 35 18.98 -19.38 -0.54
N SER A 36 18.49 -19.46 0.70
CA SER A 36 17.90 -20.71 1.20
C SER A 36 16.48 -20.91 0.64
N PRO A 37 16.13 -22.10 0.10
CA PRO A 37 14.79 -22.39 -0.42
C PRO A 37 13.67 -22.12 0.59
N ARG A 38 13.95 -22.25 1.89
CA ARG A 38 12.99 -21.98 2.97
C ARG A 38 12.69 -20.48 3.09
N ALA A 39 13.69 -19.62 2.90
CA ALA A 39 13.53 -18.17 2.96
C ALA A 39 12.63 -17.66 1.82
N LEU A 40 12.88 -18.14 0.60
CA LEU A 40 12.06 -17.79 -0.58
C LEU A 40 10.59 -18.23 -0.44
N ILE A 41 10.34 -19.41 0.14
CA ILE A 41 8.97 -19.89 0.38
C ILE A 41 8.27 -19.00 1.41
N VAL A 42 8.93 -18.68 2.52
CA VAL A 42 8.36 -17.81 3.57
C VAL A 42 8.12 -16.41 3.04
N GLU A 43 9.08 -15.83 2.31
CA GLU A 43 8.93 -14.53 1.65
C GLU A 43 7.78 -14.54 0.66
N GLY A 44 7.66 -15.58 -0.18
CA GLY A 44 6.56 -15.73 -1.12
C GLY A 44 5.19 -15.76 -0.44
N ILE A 45 5.05 -16.51 0.67
CA ILE A 45 3.80 -16.58 1.45
C ILE A 45 3.49 -15.21 2.08
N LEU A 46 4.47 -14.57 2.72
CA LEU A 46 4.30 -13.27 3.35
C LEU A 46 3.96 -12.17 2.33
N ASN A 47 4.60 -12.20 1.16
CA ASN A 47 4.34 -11.26 0.07
C ASN A 47 2.94 -11.48 -0.52
N ALA A 48 2.51 -12.74 -0.72
CA ALA A 48 1.14 -13.04 -1.18
C ALA A 48 0.08 -12.58 -0.17
N ALA A 49 0.30 -12.80 1.13
CA ALA A 49 -0.59 -12.32 2.19
C ALA A 49 -0.66 -10.79 2.22
N SER A 50 0.49 -10.11 2.14
CA SER A 50 0.58 -8.65 2.07
C SER A 50 -0.13 -8.07 0.84
N ALA A 51 0.09 -8.67 -0.34
CA ALA A 51 -0.57 -8.29 -1.58
C ALA A 51 -2.10 -8.42 -1.49
N GLY A 52 -2.62 -9.49 -0.86
CA GLY A 52 -4.04 -9.66 -0.63
C GLY A 52 -4.66 -8.54 0.22
N ILE A 53 -3.97 -8.17 1.31
CA ILE A 53 -4.40 -7.06 2.19
C ILE A 53 -4.35 -5.73 1.44
N LEU A 54 -3.29 -5.47 0.67
CA LEU A 54 -3.15 -4.26 -0.14
C LEU A 54 -4.27 -4.14 -1.18
N ILE A 55 -4.65 -5.23 -1.84
CA ILE A 55 -5.77 -5.23 -2.79
C ILE A 55 -7.10 -4.93 -2.09
N TYR A 56 -7.34 -5.53 -0.91
CA TYR A 56 -8.54 -5.24 -0.12
C TYR A 56 -8.61 -3.76 0.26
N MET A 57 -7.54 -3.21 0.84
CA MET A 57 -7.48 -1.81 1.25
C MET A 57 -7.66 -0.88 0.04
N SER A 58 -7.02 -1.19 -1.09
CA SER A 58 -7.10 -0.37 -2.30
C SER A 58 -8.51 -0.34 -2.90
N LEU A 59 -9.18 -1.49 -2.97
CA LEU A 59 -10.50 -1.60 -3.60
C LEU A 59 -11.64 -1.22 -2.64
N VAL A 60 -11.62 -1.74 -1.42
CA VAL A 60 -12.74 -1.66 -0.49
C VAL A 60 -12.64 -0.43 0.40
N ASP A 61 -11.46 -0.13 0.93
CA ASP A 61 -11.30 0.99 1.89
C ASP A 61 -11.03 2.33 1.19
N LEU A 62 -10.33 2.32 0.05
CA LEU A 62 -9.98 3.54 -0.70
C LEU A 62 -10.92 3.76 -1.89
N LEU A 63 -11.02 2.82 -2.82
CA LEU A 63 -11.72 3.04 -4.09
C LEU A 63 -13.25 3.03 -3.95
N ALA A 64 -13.82 2.15 -3.13
CA ALA A 64 -15.28 2.06 -2.97
C ALA A 64 -15.91 3.35 -2.41
N PRO A 65 -15.39 3.95 -1.31
CA PRO A 65 -15.92 5.20 -0.79
C PRO A 65 -15.71 6.39 -1.74
N ASP A 66 -14.56 6.44 -2.42
CA ASP A 66 -14.24 7.53 -3.34
C ASP A 66 -15.12 7.50 -4.60
N LEU A 67 -15.32 6.33 -5.22
CA LEU A 67 -16.19 6.19 -6.40
C LEU A 67 -17.68 6.26 -6.07
N MET A 68 -18.07 5.85 -4.86
CA MET A 68 -19.47 5.95 -4.41
C MET A 68 -19.85 7.34 -3.89
N HIS A 69 -18.91 8.28 -3.83
CA HIS A 69 -19.21 9.63 -3.42
C HIS A 69 -20.16 10.29 -4.44
N PRO A 70 -21.32 10.85 -4.00
CA PRO A 70 -22.32 11.45 -4.92
C PRO A 70 -21.79 12.57 -5.82
N LYS A 71 -20.66 13.21 -5.48
CA LYS A 71 -20.00 14.21 -6.33
C LYS A 71 -19.32 13.59 -7.56
N ILE A 72 -18.81 12.37 -7.44
CA ILE A 72 -18.17 11.64 -8.55
C ILE A 72 -19.23 10.95 -9.40
N GLN A 73 -20.29 10.41 -8.80
CA GLN A 73 -21.41 9.80 -9.54
C GLN A 73 -22.24 10.82 -10.34
N ALA A 74 -22.32 12.07 -9.87
CA ALA A 74 -23.06 13.12 -10.58
C ALA A 74 -22.39 13.60 -11.88
N SER A 75 -21.10 13.28 -12.11
CA SER A 75 -20.36 13.74 -13.27
C SER A 75 -19.55 12.61 -13.89
N THR A 76 -19.99 12.16 -15.07
CA THR A 76 -19.29 11.13 -15.87
C THR A 76 -17.84 11.54 -16.19
N THR A 77 -17.56 12.83 -16.35
CA THR A 77 -16.21 13.35 -16.61
C THR A 77 -15.27 13.14 -15.41
N LEU A 78 -15.76 13.34 -14.18
CA LEU A 78 -14.99 13.08 -12.96
C LEU A 78 -14.75 11.59 -12.76
N GLN A 79 -15.75 10.75 -13.05
CA GLN A 79 -15.61 9.29 -12.96
C GLN A 79 -14.57 8.74 -13.93
N ILE A 80 -14.54 9.25 -15.18
CA ILE A 80 -13.50 8.90 -16.16
C ILE A 80 -12.13 9.40 -15.69
N GLY A 81 -12.04 10.62 -15.11
CA GLY A 81 -10.80 11.16 -14.59
C GLY A 81 -10.19 10.33 -13.46
N VAL A 82 -10.99 9.87 -12.51
CA VAL A 82 -10.54 9.00 -11.42
C VAL A 82 -10.08 7.63 -11.94
N ASN A 83 -10.84 7.02 -12.86
CA ASN A 83 -10.45 5.74 -13.45
C ASN A 83 -9.18 5.85 -14.31
N ALA A 84 -9.02 6.96 -15.04
CA ALA A 84 -7.80 7.22 -15.81
C ALA A 84 -6.58 7.39 -14.88
N SER A 85 -6.73 8.13 -13.78
CA SER A 85 -5.67 8.26 -12.76
C SER A 85 -5.29 6.91 -12.15
N LEU A 86 -6.28 6.05 -11.87
CA LEU A 86 -6.05 4.70 -11.35
C LEU A 86 -5.26 3.83 -12.34
N LEU A 87 -5.68 3.82 -13.61
CA LEU A 87 -5.01 3.07 -14.68
C LEU A 87 -3.59 3.58 -14.93
N ILE A 88 -3.38 4.89 -14.90
CA ILE A 88 -2.04 5.49 -15.02
C ILE A 88 -1.15 5.06 -13.85
N GLY A 89 -1.65 5.10 -12.61
CA GLY A 89 -0.92 4.63 -11.44
C GLY A 89 -0.52 3.15 -11.53
N ALA A 90 -1.44 2.29 -11.96
CA ALA A 90 -1.16 0.87 -12.18
C ALA A 90 -0.14 0.64 -13.32
N ALA A 91 -0.24 1.42 -14.41
CA ALA A 91 0.72 1.37 -15.50
C ALA A 91 2.14 1.75 -15.05
N PHE A 92 2.28 2.82 -14.24
CA PHE A 92 3.56 3.19 -13.65
C PHE A 92 4.13 2.09 -12.75
N MET A 93 3.32 1.49 -11.89
CA MET A 93 3.76 0.38 -11.03
C MET A 93 4.21 -0.85 -11.84
N SER A 94 3.52 -1.16 -12.94
CA SER A 94 3.92 -2.25 -13.86
C SER A 94 5.26 -1.95 -14.56
N VAL A 95 5.52 -0.70 -14.94
CA VAL A 95 6.81 -0.30 -15.52
C VAL A 95 7.94 -0.42 -14.50
N LEU A 96 7.72 -0.05 -13.24
CA LEU A 96 8.72 -0.22 -12.17
C LEU A 96 9.04 -1.69 -11.93
N ALA A 97 8.04 -2.58 -11.99
CA ALA A 97 8.24 -4.02 -11.82
C ALA A 97 9.13 -4.66 -12.91
N LYS A 98 9.34 -4.03 -14.07
CA LYS A 98 10.33 -4.51 -15.06
C LYS A 98 11.79 -4.23 -14.66
N TRP A 99 12.01 -3.30 -13.74
CA TRP A 99 13.34 -2.87 -13.31
C TRP A 99 13.65 -3.26 -11.86
N ALA A 100 12.67 -3.82 -11.15
CA ALA A 100 12.82 -4.49 -9.87
C ALA A 100 13.20 -5.96 -10.10
#